data_AF-A0A356TC03-F1
#
_entry.id   AF-A0A356TC03-F1
#
_cell.length_a   1.000
_cell.length_b   1.000
_cell.length_c   1.000
_cell.angle_alpha   90.00
_cell.angle_beta   90.00
_cell.angle_gamma   90.00
#
_symmetry.space_group_name_H-M   'P 1'
#
loop_
_entity.id
_entity.type
_entity.pdbx_description
1 polymer ?
#
loop_
_entity_poly.entity_id
_entity_poly.type
_entity_poly.pdbx_seq_one_letter_code
_entity_poly.pdbx_strand_id
1 'polypeptide(L)'
;MLETAQRRRAELIVSGGGAPATVRRWLVGSVAEALVRRASVPVWVVRGAPPVGEPVLCPVDLSPLSKLGLASAIRMARAFDSPLRVMTVVAATDEPDKSTDEDEGSPHERVERLLGAHDHAGLDVSVV
;
A
#
# COMPACT_ATOMS: atom_id res chain seq x y z
N MET A 1 -22.20 -0.28 5.87
CA MET A 1 -20.88 -0.90 5.61
C MET A 1 -19.92 -0.70 6.77
N LEU A 2 -19.47 0.53 7.08
CA LEU A 2 -18.55 0.77 8.20
C LEU A 2 -19.09 0.31 9.55
N GLU A 3 -20.33 0.68 9.88
CA GLU A 3 -20.99 0.25 11.12
C GLU A 3 -21.15 -1.27 11.17
N THR A 4 -21.50 -1.90 10.04
CA THR A 4 -21.59 -3.35 9.92
C THR A 4 -20.23 -4.02 10.16
N ALA A 5 -19.16 -3.48 9.59
CA ALA A 5 -17.79 -3.97 9.78
C ALA A 5 -17.39 -3.91 11.25
N GLN A 6 -17.69 -2.80 11.93
CA GLN A 6 -17.45 -2.66 13.38
C GLN A 6 -18.25 -3.67 14.20
N ARG A 7 -19.57 -3.77 13.99
CA ARG A 7 -20.44 -4.72 14.72
C ARG A 7 -20.02 -6.17 14.52
N ARG A 8 -19.51 -6.51 13.33
CA ARG A 8 -19.05 -7.85 12.96
C ARG A 8 -17.59 -8.10 13.34
N ARG A 9 -16.87 -7.10 13.84
CA ARG A 9 -15.41 -7.15 14.05
C ARG A 9 -14.66 -7.63 12.80
N ALA A 10 -15.09 -7.12 11.64
CA ALA A 10 -14.46 -7.48 10.38
C ALA A 10 -13.01 -6.98 10.34
N GLU A 11 -12.09 -7.79 9.85
CA GLU A 11 -10.67 -7.44 9.73
C GLU A 11 -10.31 -6.87 8.36
N LEU A 12 -11.24 -6.92 7.40
CA LEU A 12 -11.10 -6.43 6.03
C LEU A 12 -12.47 -6.07 5.46
N ILE A 13 -12.53 -4.97 4.70
CA ILE A 13 -13.70 -4.63 3.87
C ILE A 13 -13.31 -4.84 2.41
N VAL A 14 -14.09 -5.65 1.69
CA VAL A 14 -13.95 -5.82 0.24
C VAL A 14 -15.06 -5.05 -0.47
N SER A 15 -14.70 -4.22 -1.45
CA SER A 15 -15.64 -3.44 -2.26
C SER A 15 -15.24 -3.50 -3.73
N GLY A 16 -16.22 -3.50 -4.62
CA GLY A 16 -15.96 -3.16 -6.02
C GLY A 16 -15.47 -1.72 -6.16
N GLY A 17 -14.70 -1.44 -7.20
CA GLY A 17 -14.19 -0.09 -7.52
C GLY A 17 -15.24 0.90 -8.02
N GLY A 18 -16.47 0.44 -8.27
CA GLY A 18 -17.55 1.23 -8.86
C GLY A 18 -17.49 1.28 -10.39
N ALA A 19 -18.57 1.75 -11.01
CA ALA A 19 -18.53 2.14 -12.42
C ALA A 19 -17.65 3.39 -12.57
N PRO A 20 -16.90 3.56 -13.68
CA PRO A 20 -16.23 4.83 -13.95
C PRO A 20 -17.24 5.96 -13.82
N ALA A 21 -16.97 6.96 -12.98
CA ALA A 21 -17.71 8.21 -13.09
C ALA A 21 -17.50 8.73 -14.52
N THR A 22 -18.53 9.32 -15.14
CA THR A 22 -18.47 9.95 -16.48
C THR A 22 -17.30 10.94 -16.63
N VAL A 23 -16.70 11.35 -15.52
CA VAL A 23 -15.46 12.12 -15.43
C VAL A 23 -14.26 11.17 -15.40
N ARG A 24 -13.53 11.08 -16.53
CA ARG A 24 -12.35 10.23 -16.81
C ARG A 24 -11.20 10.22 -15.78
N ARG A 25 -11.29 10.95 -14.66
CA ARG A 25 -10.21 11.18 -13.69
C ARG A 25 -10.35 10.43 -12.36
N TRP A 26 -11.53 9.87 -12.05
CA TRP A 26 -11.73 9.16 -10.79
C TRP A 26 -11.45 7.67 -10.96
N LEU A 27 -10.24 7.26 -10.54
CA LEU A 27 -9.83 5.85 -10.48
C LEU A 27 -10.76 5.05 -9.55
N VAL A 28 -11.41 5.67 -8.57
CA VAL A 28 -12.23 5.05 -7.51
C VAL A 28 -13.64 5.64 -7.49
N GLY A 29 -14.67 4.80 -7.44
CA GLY A 29 -16.05 5.25 -7.23
C GLY A 29 -16.28 5.84 -5.85
N SER A 30 -17.27 6.71 -5.70
CA SER A 30 -17.54 7.49 -4.48
C SER A 30 -17.69 6.63 -3.22
N VAL A 31 -18.30 5.45 -3.32
CA VAL A 31 -18.43 4.51 -2.21
C VAL A 31 -17.08 3.97 -1.77
N ALA A 32 -16.25 3.52 -2.72
CA ALA A 32 -14.93 2.98 -2.41
C ALA A 32 -14.00 4.07 -1.88
N GLU A 33 -14.07 5.30 -2.39
CA GLU A 33 -13.34 6.44 -1.81
C GLU A 33 -13.77 6.71 -0.36
N ALA A 34 -15.08 6.77 -0.10
CA ALA A 34 -15.60 7.00 1.25
C ALA A 34 -15.19 5.90 2.22
N LEU A 35 -15.11 4.64 1.76
CA LEU A 35 -14.61 3.53 2.56
C LEU A 35 -13.12 3.69 2.87
N VAL A 36 -12.27 3.90 1.87
CA VAL A 36 -10.81 4.06 2.04
C VAL A 36 -10.48 5.20 3.00
N ARG A 37 -11.22 6.33 2.95
CA ARG A 37 -10.97 7.48 3.81
C ARG A 37 -11.40 7.30 5.27
N ARG A 38 -12.33 6.39 5.56
CA ARG A 38 -13.04 6.36 6.86
C ARG A 38 -13.00 5.01 7.57
N ALA A 39 -12.62 3.94 6.89
CA ALA A 39 -12.54 2.62 7.49
C ALA A 39 -11.42 2.58 8.53
N SER A 40 -11.71 1.96 9.67
CA SER A 40 -10.72 1.65 10.70
C SER A 40 -9.97 0.35 10.44
N VAL A 41 -10.29 -0.35 9.35
CA VAL A 41 -9.70 -1.62 8.92
C VAL A 41 -9.33 -1.51 7.45
N PRO A 42 -8.39 -2.34 6.95
CA PRO A 42 -8.03 -2.35 5.54
C PRO A 42 -9.23 -2.44 4.60
N VAL A 43 -9.14 -1.76 3.46
CA VAL A 43 -10.15 -1.79 2.40
C VAL A 43 -9.52 -2.31 1.13
N TRP A 44 -10.02 -3.46 0.65
CA TRP A 44 -9.65 -3.99 -0.65
C TRP A 44 -10.66 -3.55 -1.71
N VAL A 45 -10.21 -2.65 -2.58
CA VAL A 45 -11.00 -2.20 -3.74
C VAL A 45 -10.67 -3.06 -4.96
N VAL A 46 -11.61 -3.91 -5.37
CA VAL A 46 -11.46 -4.82 -6.51
C VAL A 46 -11.90 -4.13 -7.79
N ARG A 47 -11.05 -4.17 -8.82
CA ARG A 47 -11.35 -3.65 -10.17
C ARG A 47 -10.99 -4.68 -11.23
N GLY A 48 -11.91 -4.87 -12.18
CA GLY A 48 -11.69 -5.81 -13.29
C GLY A 48 -11.40 -7.23 -12.79
N ALA A 49 -10.76 -8.02 -13.65
CA ALA A 49 -10.15 -9.27 -13.24
C ALA A 49 -8.80 -9.00 -12.56
N PRO A 50 -8.45 -9.74 -11.49
CA PRO A 50 -7.12 -9.63 -10.90
C PRO A 50 -6.06 -10.00 -11.95
N PRO A 51 -4.98 -9.21 -12.08
CA PRO A 51 -3.88 -9.61 -12.93
C PRO A 51 -3.25 -10.90 -12.37
N VAL A 52 -2.98 -11.87 -13.25
CA VAL A 52 -2.40 -13.17 -12.88
C VAL A 52 -0.89 -13.10 -13.05
N GLY A 53 -0.15 -13.40 -11.98
CA GLY A 53 1.32 -13.42 -12.01
C GLY A 53 1.99 -12.04 -12.00
N GLU A 54 1.23 -10.95 -11.85
CA GLU A 54 1.80 -9.62 -11.63
C GLU A 54 2.17 -9.41 -10.16
N PRO A 55 3.30 -8.73 -9.88
CA PRO A 55 3.73 -8.47 -8.52
C PRO A 55 2.75 -7.59 -7.75
N VAL A 56 2.63 -7.83 -6.45
CA VAL A 56 1.99 -6.88 -5.54
C VAL A 56 2.89 -5.66 -5.43
N LEU A 57 2.39 -4.50 -5.84
CA LEU A 57 3.12 -3.23 -5.77
C LEU A 57 2.76 -2.49 -4.47
N CYS A 58 3.76 -2.22 -3.65
CA CYS A 58 3.62 -1.51 -2.38
C CYS A 58 4.36 -0.17 -2.41
N PRO A 59 3.65 0.96 -2.58
CA PRO A 59 4.25 2.26 -2.37
C PRO A 59 4.45 2.52 -0.88
N VAL A 60 5.65 2.97 -0.52
CA VAL A 60 5.98 3.46 0.81
C VAL A 60 6.48 4.90 0.72
N ASP A 61 6.02 5.74 1.64
CA ASP A 61 6.48 7.13 1.79
C ASP A 61 7.48 7.28 2.95
N LEU A 62 7.99 6.16 3.46
CA LEU A 62 8.89 6.06 4.62
C LEU A 62 8.35 6.64 5.93
N SER A 63 7.06 7.02 5.98
CA SER A 63 6.41 7.42 7.22
C SER A 63 6.24 6.22 8.16
N PRO A 64 6.10 6.43 9.48
CA PRO A 64 5.76 5.35 10.40
C PRO A 64 4.48 4.59 10.03
N LEU A 65 3.52 5.27 9.38
CA LEU A 65 2.25 4.67 8.95
C LEU A 65 2.41 3.75 7.73
N SER A 66 3.41 3.97 6.87
CA SER A 66 3.69 3.11 5.71
C SER A 66 3.97 1.65 6.09
N LYS A 67 4.46 1.41 7.32
CA LYS A 67 4.63 0.06 7.91
C LYS A 67 3.36 -0.79 7.83
N LEU A 68 2.20 -0.18 8.06
CA LEU A 68 0.92 -0.89 8.02
C LEU A 68 0.53 -1.27 6.57
N GLY A 69 0.83 -0.38 5.63
CA GLY A 69 0.67 -0.63 4.20
C GLY A 69 1.54 -1.79 3.74
N LEU A 70 2.82 -1.76 4.11
CA LEU A 70 3.78 -2.81 3.78
C LEU A 70 3.41 -4.16 4.38
N ALA A 71 3.00 -4.20 5.65
CA ALA A 71 2.49 -5.43 6.27
C ALA A 71 1.28 -6.01 5.53
N SER A 72 0.39 -5.15 5.03
CA SER A 72 -0.77 -5.57 4.24
C SER A 72 -0.35 -6.11 2.87
N ALA A 73 0.64 -5.48 2.23
CA ALA A 73 1.16 -5.92 0.94
C ALA A 73 1.88 -7.28 1.03
N ILE A 74 2.67 -7.51 2.09
CA ILE A 74 3.31 -8.81 2.37
C ILE A 74 2.26 -9.92 2.52
N ARG A 75 1.18 -9.66 3.28
CA ARG A 75 0.07 -10.61 3.44
C ARG A 75 -0.60 -10.91 2.10
N MET A 76 -0.79 -9.89 1.27
CA MET A 76 -1.34 -10.05 -0.08
C MET A 76 -0.42 -10.89 -0.97
N ALA A 77 0.87 -10.56 -1.03
CA ALA A 77 1.87 -11.29 -1.80
C ALA A 77 1.89 -12.79 -1.43
N ARG A 78 1.87 -13.09 -0.12
CA ARG A 78 1.76 -14.48 0.38
C ARG A 78 0.46 -15.17 -0.02
N ALA A 79 -0.68 -14.48 0.13
CA ALA A 79 -1.98 -15.07 -0.17
C ALA A 79 -2.17 -15.38 -1.66
N PHE A 80 -1.50 -14.62 -2.54
CA PHE A 80 -1.60 -14.75 -3.99
C PHE A 80 -0.41 -15.42 -4.66
N ASP A 81 0.57 -15.90 -3.87
CA ASP A 81 1.83 -16.46 -4.37
C ASP A 81 2.48 -15.57 -5.44
N SER A 82 2.55 -14.28 -5.13
CA SER A 82 3.00 -13.24 -6.07
C SER A 82 4.21 -12.49 -5.49
N PRO A 83 5.19 -12.10 -6.33
CA PRO A 83 6.31 -11.27 -5.88
C PRO A 83 5.83 -9.95 -5.27
N LEU A 84 6.60 -9.40 -4.35
CA LEU A 84 6.36 -8.09 -3.75
C LEU A 84 7.34 -7.07 -4.32
N ARG A 85 6.82 -6.02 -4.95
CA ARG A 85 7.62 -4.88 -5.39
C ARG A 85 7.36 -3.68 -4.49
N VAL A 86 8.38 -3.20 -3.81
CA VAL A 86 8.28 -2.03 -2.93
C VAL A 86 8.84 -0.83 -3.68
N MET A 87 8.07 0.25 -3.77
CA MET A 87 8.54 1.50 -4.37
C MET A 87 8.54 2.64 -3.36
N THR A 88 9.50 3.54 -3.49
CA THR A 88 9.48 4.82 -2.77
C THR A 88 9.58 5.99 -3.73
N VAL A 89 8.90 7.09 -3.42
CA VAL A 89 9.00 8.34 -4.19
C VAL A 89 9.71 9.37 -3.32
N VAL A 90 10.82 9.89 -3.84
CA VAL A 90 11.56 10.98 -3.20
C VAL A 90 11.25 12.29 -3.91
N ALA A 91 11.12 13.36 -3.12
CA ALA A 91 11.01 14.70 -3.70
C ALA A 91 12.34 15.04 -4.39
N ALA A 92 12.28 15.39 -5.67
CA ALA A 92 13.41 16.02 -6.34
C ALA A 92 13.48 17.46 -5.85
N THR A 93 14.38 17.76 -4.91
CA THR A 93 14.71 19.12 -4.50
C THR A 93 15.96 19.58 -5.25
N ASP A 94 15.89 20.77 -5.87
CA ASP A 94 17.03 21.41 -6.54
C ASP A 94 18.10 21.92 -5.55
N GLU A 95 17.78 21.98 -4.26
CA GLU A 95 18.72 22.33 -3.20
C GLU A 95 19.30 21.06 -2.55
N PRO A 96 20.63 20.99 -2.32
CA PRO A 96 21.21 19.93 -1.53
C PRO A 96 20.61 20.00 -0.13
N ASP A 97 19.97 18.91 0.28
CA ASP A 97 19.33 18.75 1.57
C ASP A 97 20.29 19.12 2.70
N LYS A 98 20.07 20.29 3.32
CA LYS A 98 20.82 20.77 4.50
C LYS A 98 20.16 20.34 5.81
N SER A 99 19.29 19.32 5.79
CA SER A 99 18.86 18.65 7.02
C SER A 99 19.86 17.54 7.41
N THR A 100 21.06 17.96 7.79
CA THR A 100 21.96 17.12 8.60
C THR A 100 21.26 16.88 9.96
N ASP A 101 20.78 15.65 10.21
CA ASP A 101 21.26 14.79 11.33
C ASP A 101 20.33 13.66 11.86
N GLU A 102 19.18 13.29 11.25
CA GLU A 102 18.31 12.24 11.88
C GLU A 102 17.92 10.98 11.08
N ASP A 103 18.24 10.83 9.78
CA ASP A 103 17.89 9.60 9.04
C ASP A 103 18.99 9.20 8.06
N GLU A 104 20.14 8.78 8.60
CA GLU A 104 21.30 8.31 7.84
C GLU A 104 20.92 7.16 6.88
N GLY A 105 20.96 7.44 5.57
CA GLY A 105 20.85 6.43 4.52
C GLY A 105 20.20 6.95 3.24
N SER A 106 20.61 6.38 2.11
CA SER A 106 19.92 6.54 0.84
C SER A 106 18.44 6.10 0.97
N PRO A 107 17.53 6.61 0.13
CA PRO A 107 16.12 6.19 0.14
C PRO A 107 15.96 4.68 0.05
N HIS A 108 16.82 4.03 -0.74
CA HIS A 108 16.87 2.58 -0.88
C HIS A 108 17.20 1.89 0.46
N GLU A 109 18.26 2.32 1.16
CA GLU A 109 18.62 1.76 2.48
C GLU A 109 17.51 1.95 3.52
N ARG A 110 16.78 3.08 3.45
CA ARG A 110 15.64 3.34 4.34
C ARG A 110 14.47 2.40 4.05
N VAL A 111 14.18 2.11 2.78
CA VAL A 111 13.20 1.08 2.40
C VAL A 111 13.65 -0.30 2.86
N GLU A 112 14.92 -0.66 2.68
CA GLU A 112 15.46 -1.94 3.12
C GLU A 112 15.37 -2.11 4.65
N ARG A 113 15.67 -1.06 5.40
CA ARG A 113 15.49 -1.04 6.86
C ARG A 113 14.01 -1.22 7.26
N LEU A 114 13.10 -0.58 6.52
CA LEU A 114 11.66 -0.73 6.71
C LEU A 114 11.22 -2.17 6.42
N LEU A 115 11.73 -2.79 5.34
CA LEU A 115 11.47 -4.18 4.99
C LEU A 115 12.01 -5.16 6.02
N GLY A 116 13.21 -4.92 6.54
CA GLY A 116 13.85 -5.72 7.58
C GLY A 116 13.05 -5.77 8.89
N ALA A 117 12.14 -4.82 9.13
CA ALA A 117 11.23 -4.83 10.27
C ALA A 117 10.01 -5.77 10.08
N HIS A 118 9.88 -6.40 8.91
CA HIS A 118 8.78 -7.31 8.59
C HIS A 118 9.29 -8.70 8.21
N ASP A 119 8.60 -9.73 8.67
CA ASP A 119 8.80 -11.09 8.16
C ASP A 119 8.26 -11.19 6.72
N HIS A 120 9.19 -11.30 5.77
CA HIS A 120 8.93 -11.51 4.35
C HIS A 120 9.63 -12.77 3.82
N ALA A 121 10.00 -13.71 4.72
CA ALA A 121 10.65 -14.95 4.32
C ALA A 121 9.80 -15.73 3.31
N GLY A 122 10.46 -16.29 2.30
CA GLY A 122 9.83 -17.06 1.23
C GLY A 122 9.15 -16.23 0.14
N LEU A 123 9.19 -14.89 0.21
CA LEU A 123 8.73 -14.01 -0.86
C LEU A 123 9.89 -13.55 -1.74
N ASP A 124 9.63 -13.45 -3.05
CA ASP A 124 10.46 -12.67 -3.96
C ASP A 124 10.15 -11.18 -3.74
N VAL A 125 11.10 -10.43 -3.16
CA VAL A 125 10.94 -9.02 -2.81
C VAL A 125 11.97 -8.19 -3.56
N SER A 126 11.52 -7.13 -4.24
CA SER A 126 12.39 -6.17 -4.91
C SER A 126 12.05 -4.73 -4.51
N VAL A 127 13.06 -3.90 -4.26
CA VAL A 127 12.91 -2.45 -4.07
C VAL A 127 13.21 -1.72 -5.39
N VAL A 128 12.36 -0.74 -5.75
CA VAL A 128 12.41 -0.03 -7.04
C VAL A 128 12.18 1.47 -6.87
#